data_AF-A0A9D7MNC2-F1
#
_entry.id   AF-A0A9D7MNC2-F1
#
_cell.length_a   1.000
_cell.length_b   1.000
_cell.length_c   1.000
_cell.angle_alpha   90.00
_cell.angle_beta   90.00
_cell.angle_gamma   90.00
#
_symmetry.space_group_name_H-M   'P 1'
#
loop_
_entity.id
_entity.type
_entity.pdbx_description
1 polymer ?
#
loop_
_entity_poly.entity_id
_entity_poly.type
_entity_poly.pdbx_seq_one_letter_code
_entity_poly.pdbx_strand_id
1 'polypeptide(L)' 'MDYLHVYENGIELYNGLEEYFRFYNEERFHENLGYKTPGMIFKTAA' A
#
# COMPACT_ATOMS: atom_id res chain seq x y z
N MET A 1 6.78 -4.08 12.90
CA MET A 1 7.28 -3.19 11.84
C MET A 1 6.38 -1.97 11.87
N ASP A 2 6.85 -0.89 12.48
CA ASP A 2 6.12 0.37 12.57
C ASP A 2 5.98 0.97 11.17
N TYR A 3 4.76 1.37 10.79
CA TYR A 3 4.49 2.11 9.55
C TYR A 3 4.69 3.61 9.73
N LEU A 4 5.17 4.05 10.90
CA LEU A 4 5.33 5.45 11.22
C LEU A 4 6.71 5.92 10.77
N HIS A 5 6.80 6.28 9.50
CA HIS A 5 7.95 7.02 8.97
C HIS A 5 7.76 8.51 9.24
N VAL A 6 8.78 9.14 9.82
CA VAL A 6 8.86 10.59 9.92
C VAL A 6 9.53 11.08 8.65
N TYR A 7 8.76 11.79 7.81
CA TYR A 7 9.27 12.38 6.58
C TYR A 7 9.78 13.80 6.83
N GLU A 8 10.88 14.18 6.19
CA GLU A 8 11.51 15.49 6.44
C GLU A 8 10.76 16.62 5.70
N ASN A 9 10.11 16.29 4.59
CA ASN A 9 9.36 17.24 3.77
C ASN A 9 8.16 16.60 3.03
N GLY A 10 7.35 17.43 2.40
CA GLY A 10 6.13 17.00 1.71
C GLY A 10 6.37 16.12 0.47
N ILE A 11 7.51 16.25 -0.21
CA ILE A 11 7.85 15.43 -1.38
C ILE A 11 8.17 14.00 -0.93
N GLU A 12 8.96 13.86 0.12
CA GLU A 12 9.27 12.55 0.72
C GLU A 12 8.02 11.87 1.26
N LEU A 13 7.14 12.63 1.93
CA LEU A 13 5.84 12.11 2.37
C LEU A 13 5.02 11.59 1.18
N TYR A 14 4.93 12.36 0.10
CA TYR A 14 4.19 11.96 -1.09
C TYR A 14 4.74 10.66 -1.69
N ASN A 15 6.06 10.59 -1.89
CA ASN A 15 6.71 9.40 -2.45
C ASN A 15 6.55 8.18 -1.53
N GLY A 16 6.68 8.38 -0.21
CA GLY A 16 6.50 7.31 0.77
C GLY A 16 5.06 6.79 0.82
N LEU A 17 4.06 7.67 0.67
CA LEU A 17 2.67 7.25 0.56
C LEU A 17 2.40 6.48 -0.74
N GLU A 18 2.94 6.95 -1.87
CA GLU A 18 2.83 6.24 -3.16
C GLU A 18 3.41 4.82 -3.05
N GLU A 19 4.61 4.68 -2.47
CA GLU A 19 5.25 3.39 -2.24
C GLU A 19 4.43 2.50 -1.30
N TYR A 20 3.93 3.07 -0.20
CA TYR A 20 3.08 2.35 0.75
C TYR A 20 1.81 1.81 0.10
N PHE A 21 1.11 2.64 -0.69
CA PHE A 21 -0.11 2.21 -1.36
C PHE A 21 0.15 1.15 -2.42
N ARG A 22 1.25 1.26 -3.18
CA ARG A 22 1.66 0.20 -4.13
C ARG A 22 1.90 -1.12 -3.40
N PHE A 23 2.72 -1.10 -2.35
CA PHE A 23 3.01 -2.29 -1.55
C PHE A 23 1.73 -2.91 -0.96
N TYR A 24 0.87 -2.09 -0.35
CA TYR A 24 -0.37 -2.57 0.26
C TYR A 24 -1.31 -3.22 -0.76
N ASN A 25 -1.43 -2.62 -1.95
CA ASN A 25 -2.36 -3.04 -2.98
C ASN A 25 -1.85 -4.20 -3.83
N GLU A 26 -0.54 -4.29 -4.08
CA GLU A 26 0.01 -5.20 -5.08
C GLU A 26 0.88 -6.31 -4.50
N GLU A 27 1.46 -6.12 -3.30
CA GLU A 27 2.46 -7.04 -2.74
C GLU A 27 2.02 -7.68 -1.43
N ARG A 28 1.28 -6.95 -0.59
CA ARG A 28 0.83 -7.45 0.71
C ARG A 28 -0.37 -8.38 0.57
N PHE A 29 -0.20 -9.63 1.01
CA PHE A 29 -1.31 -10.57 1.17
C PHE A 29 -2.13 -10.27 2.42
N HIS A 30 -3.45 -10.40 2.31
CA HIS A 30 -4.38 -10.18 3.42
C HIS A 30 -5.18 -11.44 3.69
N GLU A 31 -5.21 -11.89 4.95
CA GLU A 31 -5.94 -13.10 5.35
C GLU A 31 -7.43 -12.97 5.11
N ASN A 32 -8.00 -11.79 5.38
CA ASN A 32 -9.41 -11.47 5.10
C ASN A 32 -9.76 -11.50 3.60
N LEU A 33 -8.75 -11.40 2.71
CA LEU A 33 -8.93 -11.54 1.26
C LEU A 33 -8.58 -12.96 0.76
N GLY A 34 -8.42 -13.92 1.67
CA GLY A 34 -8.06 -15.30 1.34
C GLY A 34 -6.64 -15.43 0.79
N TYR A 35 -5.68 -14.73 1.40
CA TYR A 35 -4.28 -14.65 0.95
C TYR A 35 -4.15 -14.14 -0.49
N LYS A 36 -4.93 -13.10 -0.81
CA LYS A 36 -4.82 -12.33 -2.05
C LYS A 36 -4.52 -10.86 -1.74
N THR A 37 -4.01 -10.14 -2.72
CA THR A 37 -3.77 -8.70 -2.60
C THR A 37 -5.03 -7.93 -3.01
N PRO A 38 -5.23 -6.69 -2.54
CA PRO A 38 -6.38 -5.87 -2.93
C PRO A 38 -6.45 -5.68 -4.44
N GLY A 39 -5.31 -5.50 -5.11
CA GLY A 39 -5.21 -5.39 -6.56
C GLY A 39 -5.66 -6.66 -7.30
N MET A 40 -5.60 -7.84 -6.70
CA MET A 40 -6.15 -9.06 -7.29
C MET A 40 -7.67 -9.15 -7.20
N ILE A 41 -8.29 -8.46 -6.23
CA ILE A 41 -9.74 -8.54 -5.96
C ILE A 41 -10.49 -7.35 -6.58
N PHE A 42 -9.90 -6.15 -6.55
CA PHE A 42 -10.60 -4.89 -6.83
C PHE A 42 -10.11 -4.13 -8.07
N LYS A 43 -9.15 -4.66 -8.87
CA LYS A 43 -8.63 -3.96 -10.08
C LYS A 43 -9.67 -3.62 -11.16
N THR A 44 -10.95 -3.95 -10.95
CA THR A 44 -12.07 -3.68 -11.86
C THR A 44 -13.05 -2.63 -11.33
N ALA A 45 -12.60 -1.65 -10.54
CA ALA A 45 -13.37 -0.44 -10.26
C ALA A 45 -12.60 0.77 -10.82
N ALA A 46 -12.90 1.11 -12.08
CA ALA A 46 -12.59 2.39 -12.71
C ALA A 46 -13.89 3.19 -12.85
#